data_AF-A0A1X7T435-F1
#
_entry.id   AF-A0A1X7T435-F1
#
_cell.length_a   1.000
_cell.length_b   1.000
_cell.length_c   1.000
_cell.angle_alpha   90.00
_cell.angle_beta   90.00
_cell.angle_gamma   90.00
#
_symmetry.space_group_name_H-M   'P 1'
#
loop_
_entity.id
_entity.type
_entity.pdbx_description
1 polymer ?
#
loop_
_entity_poly.entity_id
_entity_poly.type
_entity_poly.pdbx_seq_one_letter_code
_entity_poly.pdbx_strand_id
1 'polypeptide(L)'
;MAMQQHSVEAHCEIEKWDIMQSLHETSVICSTVKRPAPPTGTNKPSIENWLKEGSVELAVTRVNLHGPPGAGKTCAQDLLLGNPPTTRTTDSTPIARPAVKATRVSVDNEAMKWEKVDRDGLLQRLASDFKKATASQPDDISDNAGTEFTAKTPVSNESFSTGDSVIEEIMDTIQHSEVQLNLSDHWLYIIDSGGQPAYQELLPLFVRTASLNIITLDLSKPLNKKLDFQYRIGGETFSCGLNLKYSNQDFFLSAISSGAILKPIDVPHVLEMPSHPMNFVLGTHYDLINDDELKEMNKELMSSLKPDVENYVVPNVRGESIIFPVNTLVPEDKGRMKAGQDLCQSIANCGGTSLKINVPIRWFAFELCLQKVAEDKSHSFLTIDEVISAGARFKMSENDTKDALQYLHNVTIILYFPDILPQLVFVDPKAILEILSRLLALTYIERKALHLIAKPVPSEKDISKLHNVGFFKEKLLKDHFKSLFSPPHFEPSHLLKLLIHLHIIASGEDGDYFIPCVLESYTEPPELQTETKPLLIVWQDKNTVPVPQGMFPLLIINLLSHKDDYCTVDFPQSNIPPLDPQYYKYRDALSLWIKIKIRVWKRYTLHIINHYTHIEFDDSAFF
;
A
#
# COMPACT_ATOMS: atom_id res chain seq x y z
N MET A 1 22.47 -8.17 -49.05
CA MET A 1 22.08 -6.78 -48.67
C MET A 1 21.64 -6.82 -47.23
N ALA A 2 22.40 -6.20 -46.33
CA ALA A 2 22.09 -6.14 -44.91
C ALA A 2 20.93 -5.15 -44.70
N MET A 3 19.78 -5.62 -44.20
CA MET A 3 18.69 -4.74 -43.77
C MET A 3 19.02 -4.23 -42.37
N GLN A 4 19.22 -2.92 -42.26
CA GLN A 4 19.37 -2.22 -40.98
C GLN A 4 18.10 -2.41 -40.13
N GLN A 5 18.25 -2.97 -38.93
CA GLN A 5 17.29 -2.77 -37.85
C GLN A 5 17.32 -1.29 -37.49
N HIS A 6 16.24 -0.58 -37.79
CA HIS A 6 16.05 0.78 -37.27
C HIS A 6 15.56 0.66 -35.82
N SER A 7 16.47 0.75 -34.86
CA SER A 7 16.09 1.17 -33.50
C SER A 7 15.77 2.66 -33.58
N VAL A 8 14.50 3.00 -33.46
CA VAL A 8 14.15 4.39 -33.15
C VAL A 8 14.39 4.55 -31.66
N GLU A 9 15.58 5.01 -31.29
CA GLU A 9 15.78 5.64 -29.98
C GLU A 9 14.95 6.91 -29.99
N ALA A 10 13.68 6.78 -29.61
CA ALA A 10 12.94 7.93 -29.16
C ALA A 10 13.62 8.38 -27.87
N HIS A 11 14.51 9.37 -27.98
CA HIS A 11 14.71 10.32 -26.88
C HIS A 11 13.38 11.05 -26.69
N CYS A 12 12.43 10.34 -26.09
CA CYS A 12 11.42 10.99 -25.31
C CYS A 12 12.23 11.64 -24.19
N GLU A 13 12.50 12.94 -24.28
CA GLU A 13 12.42 13.73 -23.06
C GLU A 13 11.05 13.37 -22.51
N ILE A 14 11.06 12.46 -21.53
CA ILE A 14 9.86 12.05 -20.83
C ILE A 14 9.48 13.28 -20.01
N GLU A 15 8.89 14.27 -20.67
CA GLU A 15 8.03 15.26 -20.04
C GLU A 15 6.95 14.45 -19.36
N LYS A 16 7.18 14.23 -18.06
CA LYS A 16 6.23 13.75 -17.07
C LYS A 16 5.36 12.57 -17.52
N TRP A 17 5.77 11.37 -17.10
CA TRP A 17 4.79 10.35 -16.72
C TRP A 17 4.02 10.87 -15.49
N ASP A 18 3.02 11.72 -15.73
CA ASP A 18 2.08 12.29 -14.74
C ASP A 18 1.02 11.27 -14.28
N ILE A 19 1.24 9.96 -14.48
CA ILE A 19 0.26 8.91 -14.16
C ILE A 19 0.34 8.45 -12.69
N MET A 20 1.35 8.90 -11.94
CA MET A 20 1.30 8.97 -10.46
C MET A 20 1.15 10.41 -9.93
N GLN A 21 0.96 11.38 -10.83
CA GLN A 21 0.95 12.82 -10.55
C GLN A 21 -0.38 13.51 -10.93
N SER A 22 -1.41 12.79 -11.41
CA SER A 22 -2.74 13.39 -11.69
C SER A 22 -3.55 13.78 -10.44
N LEU A 23 -2.95 13.65 -9.25
CA LEU A 23 -3.30 14.42 -8.07
C LEU A 23 -2.17 15.44 -7.86
N HIS A 24 -2.30 16.65 -8.42
CA HIS A 24 -1.68 17.93 -7.98
C HIS A 24 -1.48 18.90 -9.16
N GLU A 25 -2.49 19.72 -9.42
CA GLU A 25 -2.27 21.11 -9.84
C GLU A 25 -2.97 22.04 -8.85
N THR A 26 -2.24 22.40 -7.78
CA THR A 26 -2.46 23.69 -7.10
C THR A 26 -1.11 24.22 -6.68
N SER A 27 -0.70 25.31 -7.33
CA SER A 27 0.42 26.14 -6.91
C SER A 27 0.17 26.64 -5.48
N VAL A 28 0.92 26.15 -4.50
CA VAL A 28 1.01 26.80 -3.19
C VAL A 28 2.24 27.69 -3.19
N ILE A 29 1.98 29.00 -3.21
CA ILE A 29 2.98 30.04 -2.99
C ILE A 29 3.57 29.80 -1.60
N CYS A 30 4.87 29.49 -1.57
CA CYS A 30 5.64 29.31 -0.35
C CYS A 30 5.68 30.62 0.45
N SER A 31 4.78 30.76 1.42
CA SER A 31 4.92 31.78 2.46
C SER A 31 5.93 31.27 3.48
N THR A 32 7.07 31.93 3.55
CA THR A 32 8.12 31.73 4.55
C THR A 32 7.53 31.86 5.96
N VAL A 33 7.25 30.73 6.61
CA VAL A 33 6.94 30.70 8.04
C VAL A 33 8.24 31.01 8.78
N LYS A 34 8.34 32.22 9.33
CA LYS A 34 9.44 32.61 10.22
C LYS A 34 9.44 31.67 11.43
N ARG A 35 10.63 31.13 11.76
CA ARG A 35 10.89 30.43 13.02
C ARG A 35 10.27 31.21 14.20
N PRO A 36 9.48 30.59 15.08
CA PRO A 36 9.20 31.17 16.38
C PRO A 36 10.51 31.28 17.15
N ALA A 37 10.78 32.43 17.76
CA ALA A 37 11.84 32.56 18.74
C ALA A 37 11.55 31.66 19.95
N PRO A 38 12.56 31.14 20.66
CA PRO A 38 12.33 30.34 21.85
C PRO A 38 11.52 31.15 22.89
N PRO A 39 10.54 30.53 23.57
CA PRO A 39 9.68 31.23 24.51
C PRO A 39 10.50 31.78 25.68
N THR A 40 10.45 33.09 25.86
CA THR A 40 11.04 33.82 26.99
C THR A 40 9.98 34.01 28.09
N GLY A 41 9.40 32.89 28.56
CA GLY A 41 8.34 32.89 29.58
C GLY A 41 8.39 31.66 30.48
N THR A 42 8.46 31.92 31.80
CA THR A 42 8.67 30.99 32.93
C THR A 42 7.39 30.31 33.41
N ASN A 43 6.61 29.66 32.54
CA ASN A 43 5.44 28.86 32.97
C ASN A 43 5.53 27.44 32.40
N LYS A 44 5.27 26.43 33.25
CA LYS A 44 5.13 25.02 32.82
C LYS A 44 4.10 24.96 31.67
N PRO A 45 4.40 24.28 30.54
CA PRO A 45 3.50 24.24 29.41
C PRO A 45 2.21 23.53 29.82
N SER A 46 1.07 24.18 29.63
CA SER A 46 -0.22 23.49 29.69
C SER A 46 -0.30 22.47 28.55
N ILE A 47 -1.04 21.37 28.75
CA ILE A 47 -1.27 20.38 27.68
C ILE A 47 -1.85 21.05 26.43
N GLU A 48 -2.67 22.08 26.63
CA GLU A 48 -3.28 22.84 25.55
C GLU A 48 -2.24 23.58 24.69
N ASN A 49 -1.30 24.27 25.32
CA ASN A 49 -0.24 24.98 24.61
C ASN A 49 0.74 24.01 23.96
N TRP A 50 1.04 22.89 24.63
CA TRP A 50 1.91 21.86 24.10
C TRP A 50 1.32 21.18 22.86
N LEU A 51 0.03 20.83 22.86
CA LEU A 51 -0.63 20.31 21.66
C LEU A 51 -0.61 21.33 20.51
N LYS A 52 -0.78 22.62 20.83
CA LYS A 52 -0.83 23.69 19.83
C LYS A 52 0.53 23.98 19.18
N GLU A 53 1.59 24.06 19.98
CA GLU A 53 2.90 24.58 19.56
C GLU A 53 3.97 23.49 19.44
N GLY A 54 3.73 22.33 20.06
CA GLY A 54 4.69 21.23 20.09
C GLY A 54 4.81 20.52 18.75
N SER A 55 6.04 20.12 18.43
CA SER A 55 6.36 19.26 17.31
C SER A 55 7.40 18.21 17.73
N VAL A 56 7.46 17.12 17.00
CA VAL A 56 8.45 16.05 17.17
C VAL A 56 9.14 15.78 15.84
N GLU A 57 10.47 15.72 15.88
CA GLU A 57 11.25 15.25 14.74
C GLU A 57 11.20 13.72 14.72
N LEU A 58 10.72 13.15 13.62
CA LEU A 58 10.64 11.70 13.43
C LEU A 58 11.47 11.29 12.22
N ALA A 59 12.19 10.18 12.36
CA ALA A 59 12.68 9.38 11.25
C ALA A 59 11.59 8.36 10.88
N VAL A 60 11.03 8.46 9.68
CA VAL A 60 9.93 7.63 9.22
C VAL A 60 10.38 6.75 8.06
N THR A 61 10.32 5.42 8.23
CA THR A 61 10.52 4.47 7.13
C THR A 61 9.17 3.89 6.71
N ARG A 62 8.85 3.95 5.42
CA ARG A 62 7.68 3.25 4.88
C ARG A 62 8.15 1.91 4.34
N VAL A 63 7.63 0.84 4.93
CA VAL A 63 8.07 -0.53 4.64
C VAL A 63 6.94 -1.26 3.93
N ASN A 64 7.21 -1.81 2.75
CA ASN A 64 6.28 -2.72 2.10
C ASN A 64 6.78 -4.16 2.23
N LEU A 65 5.99 -5.01 2.89
CA LEU A 65 6.28 -6.42 3.04
C LEU A 65 5.61 -7.18 1.90
N HIS A 66 6.43 -7.56 0.93
CA HIS A 66 6.08 -8.25 -0.31
C HIS A 66 6.43 -9.72 -0.24
N GLY A 67 5.76 -10.53 -1.05
CA GLY A 67 6.07 -11.94 -1.18
C GLY A 67 4.84 -12.74 -1.60
N PRO A 68 5.01 -13.85 -2.31
CA PRO A 68 3.90 -14.72 -2.68
C PRO A 68 3.08 -15.21 -1.46
N PRO A 69 1.87 -15.79 -1.66
CA PRO A 69 1.16 -16.43 -0.57
C PRO A 69 1.96 -17.62 -0.04
N GLY A 70 1.93 -17.78 1.28
CA GLY A 70 2.72 -18.80 1.97
C GLY A 70 4.21 -18.48 2.09
N ALA A 71 4.71 -17.36 1.53
CA ALA A 71 6.12 -16.99 1.65
C ALA A 71 6.57 -16.60 3.07
N GLY A 72 5.67 -16.59 4.06
CA GLY A 72 6.03 -16.33 5.46
C GLY A 72 6.03 -14.87 5.90
N LYS A 73 5.44 -13.94 5.12
CA LYS A 73 5.31 -12.51 5.46
C LYS A 73 4.78 -12.27 6.88
N THR A 74 3.59 -12.80 7.16
CA THR A 74 2.92 -12.64 8.45
C THR A 74 3.74 -13.20 9.61
N CYS A 75 4.33 -14.40 9.44
CA CYS A 75 5.22 -14.99 10.44
C CYS A 75 6.51 -14.18 10.64
N ALA A 76 7.04 -13.56 9.58
CA ALA A 76 8.20 -12.67 9.67
C ALA A 76 7.86 -11.39 10.44
N GLN A 77 6.69 -10.78 10.17
CA GLN A 77 6.21 -9.65 10.95
C GLN A 77 6.00 -10.03 12.43
N ASP A 78 5.45 -11.20 12.71
CA ASP A 78 5.27 -11.70 14.08
C ASP A 78 6.63 -11.98 14.76
N LEU A 79 7.66 -12.43 14.03
CA LEU A 79 9.02 -12.56 14.56
C LEU A 79 9.64 -11.19 14.90
N LEU A 80 9.51 -10.21 14.00
CA LEU A 80 10.00 -8.84 14.17
C LEU A 80 9.37 -8.16 15.39
N LEU A 81 8.06 -8.34 15.58
CA LEU A 81 7.31 -7.79 16.70
C LEU A 81 7.48 -8.58 18.01
N GLY A 82 8.22 -9.69 18.00
CA GLY A 82 8.38 -10.56 19.17
C GLY A 82 7.11 -11.29 19.59
N ASN A 83 6.11 -11.37 18.72
CA ASN A 83 4.89 -12.15 18.96
C ASN A 83 5.23 -13.65 18.98
N PRO A 84 4.44 -14.49 19.69
CA PRO A 84 4.61 -15.93 19.66
C PRO A 84 4.48 -16.46 18.21
N PRO A 85 5.15 -17.57 17.86
CA PRO A 85 5.01 -18.15 16.53
C PRO A 85 3.54 -18.52 16.31
N THR A 86 2.92 -17.99 15.26
CA THR A 86 1.60 -18.43 14.83
C THR A 86 1.64 -19.93 14.55
N THR A 87 0.67 -20.68 15.09
CA THR A 87 0.51 -22.12 14.85
C THR A 87 0.59 -22.43 13.36
N ARG A 88 1.02 -23.64 12.97
CA ARG A 88 1.09 -24.11 11.56
C ARG A 88 -0.24 -24.02 10.78
N THR A 89 -1.31 -23.49 11.37
CA THR A 89 -2.43 -22.90 10.64
C THR A 89 -1.92 -21.74 9.81
N THR A 90 -1.39 -22.11 8.65
CA THR A 90 -1.13 -21.22 7.54
C THR A 90 -2.46 -20.69 7.04
N ASP A 91 -3.26 -19.97 7.80
CA ASP A 91 -4.26 -19.15 7.13
C ASP A 91 -3.44 -18.16 6.30
N SER A 92 -3.36 -18.34 4.97
CA SER A 92 -3.00 -17.25 4.03
C SER A 92 -3.63 -16.04 4.65
N THR A 93 -2.84 -15.03 5.04
CA THR A 93 -3.28 -13.81 5.73
C THR A 93 -4.76 -13.67 5.43
N PRO A 94 -5.69 -14.09 6.33
CA PRO A 94 -7.10 -14.00 5.97
C PRO A 94 -7.22 -12.56 5.53
N ILE A 95 -7.89 -12.26 4.43
CA ILE A 95 -8.01 -10.87 3.96
C ILE A 95 -8.33 -9.88 5.11
N ALA A 96 -8.90 -10.41 6.20
CA ALA A 96 -8.98 -9.85 7.55
C ALA A 96 -7.72 -9.25 8.22
N ARG A 97 -6.47 -9.59 7.86
CA ARG A 97 -5.25 -8.86 8.30
C ARG A 97 -4.99 -7.76 7.25
N PRO A 98 -5.21 -6.47 7.61
CA PRO A 98 -5.40 -5.39 6.65
C PRO A 98 -4.15 -5.12 5.82
N ALA A 99 -4.26 -5.34 4.51
CA ALA A 99 -3.12 -5.23 3.60
C ALA A 99 -2.68 -3.79 3.28
N VAL A 100 -3.41 -2.78 3.77
CA VAL A 100 -3.16 -1.35 3.44
C VAL A 100 -3.14 -0.46 4.68
N LYS A 101 -3.77 -0.82 5.80
CA LYS A 101 -3.57 -0.02 7.03
C LYS A 101 -2.17 -0.30 7.55
N ALA A 102 -1.30 0.69 7.49
CA ALA A 102 0.06 0.55 7.96
C ALA A 102 0.11 0.16 9.45
N THR A 103 0.88 -0.88 9.78
CA THR A 103 1.24 -1.16 11.16
C THR A 103 2.34 -0.17 11.55
N ARG A 104 2.01 0.73 12.48
CA ARG A 104 2.99 1.64 13.07
C ARG A 104 3.86 0.88 14.07
N VAL A 105 5.16 1.06 13.96
CA VAL A 105 6.17 0.39 14.78
C VAL A 105 7.20 1.41 15.21
N SER A 106 7.57 1.40 16.48
CA SER A 106 8.73 2.12 17.02
C SER A 106 9.93 1.18 17.02
N VAL A 107 11.10 1.69 16.60
CA VAL A 107 12.35 0.91 16.60
C VAL A 107 13.15 1.23 17.85
N ASP A 108 13.28 0.29 18.77
CA ASP A 108 14.23 0.39 19.87
C ASP A 108 15.63 -0.03 19.38
N ASN A 109 16.48 0.97 19.16
CA ASN A 109 17.86 0.77 18.70
C ASN A 109 18.78 0.19 19.78
N GLU A 110 18.46 0.32 21.08
CA GLU A 110 19.28 -0.24 22.15
C GLU A 110 18.97 -1.73 22.33
N ALA A 111 17.68 -2.09 22.33
CA ALA A 111 17.25 -3.48 22.44
C ALA A 111 17.21 -4.26 21.11
N MET A 112 17.42 -3.57 19.98
CA MET A 112 17.22 -4.07 18.61
C MET A 112 15.86 -4.76 18.44
N LYS A 113 14.81 -4.08 18.91
CA LYS A 113 13.45 -4.63 18.99
C LYS A 113 12.46 -3.69 18.33
N TRP A 114 11.47 -4.27 17.67
CA TRP A 114 10.34 -3.53 17.12
C TRP A 114 9.16 -3.61 18.07
N GLU A 115 8.58 -2.45 18.36
CA GLU A 115 7.42 -2.34 19.24
C GLU A 115 6.25 -1.77 18.46
N LYS A 116 5.16 -2.54 18.37
CA LYS A 116 3.94 -2.08 17.71
C LYS A 116 3.37 -0.89 18.48
N VAL A 117 3.09 0.20 17.77
CA VAL A 117 2.43 1.38 18.33
C VAL A 117 0.97 1.33 17.93
N ASP A 118 0.13 0.80 18.81
CA ASP A 118 -1.31 0.89 18.69
C ASP A 118 -1.86 2.18 19.35
N ARG A 119 -3.18 2.26 19.50
CA ARG A 119 -3.87 3.41 20.10
C ARG A 119 -3.34 3.73 21.51
N ASP A 120 -3.19 2.71 22.35
CA ASP A 120 -2.75 2.86 23.73
C ASP A 120 -1.27 3.22 23.79
N GLY A 121 -0.43 2.59 22.95
CA GLY A 121 0.96 2.96 22.80
C GLY A 121 1.15 4.41 22.33
N LEU A 122 0.28 4.92 21.45
CA LEU A 122 0.31 6.31 21.01
C LEU A 122 -0.11 7.28 22.12
N LEU A 123 -1.13 6.94 22.91
CA LEU A 123 -1.52 7.72 24.10
C LEU A 123 -0.37 7.79 25.12
N GLN A 124 0.27 6.65 25.40
CA GLN A 124 1.40 6.58 26.31
C GLN A 124 2.62 7.37 25.81
N ARG A 125 2.85 7.40 24.50
CA ARG A 125 3.88 8.23 23.88
C ARG A 125 3.58 9.72 24.07
N LEU A 126 2.36 10.15 23.76
CA LEU A 126 1.94 11.54 23.97
C LEU A 126 2.10 11.96 25.44
N ALA A 127 1.72 11.09 26.38
CA ALA A 127 1.91 11.34 27.79
C ALA A 127 3.39 11.48 28.19
N SER A 128 4.26 10.63 27.63
CA SER A 128 5.71 10.64 27.90
C SER A 128 6.40 11.89 27.32
N ASP A 129 6.05 12.28 26.10
CA ASP A 129 6.59 13.48 25.45
C ASP A 129 6.16 14.76 26.17
N PHE A 130 4.92 14.80 26.66
CA PHE A 130 4.46 15.91 27.49
C PHE A 130 5.27 16.01 28.80
N LYS A 131 5.48 14.89 29.51
CA LYS A 131 6.32 14.86 30.73
C LYS A 131 7.73 15.37 30.45
N LYS A 132 8.38 14.92 29.37
CA LYS A 132 9.71 15.40 28.96
C LYS A 132 9.72 16.90 28.66
N ALA A 133 8.73 17.41 27.95
CA ALA A 133 8.60 18.84 27.66
C ALA A 133 8.45 19.69 28.94
N THR A 134 7.75 19.17 29.96
CA THR A 134 7.60 19.86 31.26
C THR A 134 8.87 19.81 32.13
N ALA A 135 9.70 18.77 31.99
CA ALA A 135 10.92 18.57 32.78
C ALA A 135 12.15 19.30 32.20
N SER A 136 12.13 19.65 30.92
CA SER A 136 13.25 20.30 30.22
C SER A 136 13.33 21.83 30.46
N GLN A 137 12.49 22.37 31.33
CA GLN A 137 12.52 23.77 31.77
C GLN A 137 13.36 23.86 33.07
N PRO A 138 14.29 24.82 33.19
CA PRO A 138 15.17 24.89 34.36
C PRO A 138 14.38 25.15 35.65
N ASP A 139 14.58 24.27 36.65
CA ASP A 139 14.16 24.47 38.03
C ASP A 139 15.06 25.56 38.66
N ASP A 140 14.54 26.79 38.77
CA ASP A 140 15.12 27.73 39.73
C ASP A 140 14.67 27.30 41.14
N ILE A 141 15.67 26.87 41.91
CA ILE A 141 15.57 26.55 43.33
C ILE A 141 15.02 27.77 44.07
N SER A 142 13.83 27.61 44.64
CA SER A 142 13.33 28.47 45.70
C SER A 142 12.55 27.60 46.68
N ASP A 143 13.26 27.12 47.69
CA ASP A 143 12.68 26.67 48.95
C ASP A 143 11.67 27.71 49.46
N ASN A 144 10.39 27.35 49.54
CA ASN A 144 9.59 27.56 50.75
C ASN A 144 8.19 26.94 50.66
N ALA A 145 7.98 26.02 51.60
CA ALA A 145 6.76 25.70 52.35
C ALA A 145 5.37 26.01 51.73
N GLY A 146 4.67 24.92 51.43
CA GLY A 146 3.22 24.66 51.55
C GLY A 146 2.23 25.81 51.42
N THR A 147 1.36 25.76 50.41
CA THR A 147 -0.04 26.20 50.58
C THR A 147 -0.95 25.55 49.53
N GLU A 148 -2.17 25.26 49.98
CA GLU A 148 -3.27 24.59 49.29
C GLU A 148 -3.69 25.25 47.96
N PHE A 149 -4.05 24.40 46.99
CA PHE A 149 -4.78 24.81 45.78
C PHE A 149 -6.13 25.44 46.17
N THR A 150 -6.24 26.76 46.00
CA THR A 150 -7.54 27.43 45.92
C THR A 150 -7.66 28.17 44.60
N ALA A 151 -8.77 27.88 43.90
CA ALA A 151 -9.11 28.40 42.59
C ALA A 151 -9.73 29.80 42.65
N LYS A 152 -9.74 30.44 41.45
CA LYS A 152 -10.40 31.71 41.01
C LYS A 152 -9.43 32.92 41.03
N THR A 153 -9.27 33.73 39.99
CA THR A 153 -10.25 34.28 39.01
C THR A 153 -9.50 34.87 37.76
N PRO A 154 -10.14 35.57 36.79
CA PRO A 154 -10.28 35.14 35.40
C PRO A 154 -9.34 35.87 34.42
N VAL A 155 -8.82 35.15 33.43
CA VAL A 155 -8.31 35.75 32.19
C VAL A 155 -8.91 34.96 31.04
N SER A 156 -9.44 35.67 30.06
CA SER A 156 -10.11 35.17 28.87
C SER A 156 -9.16 34.27 28.06
N ASN A 157 -9.16 32.99 28.38
CA ASN A 157 -8.54 31.95 27.57
C ASN A 157 -9.65 31.19 26.88
N GLU A 158 -9.64 31.20 25.55
CA GLU A 158 -10.32 30.19 24.75
C GLU A 158 -9.64 28.84 25.05
N SER A 159 -10.07 28.20 26.12
CA SER A 159 -9.70 26.83 26.49
C SER A 159 -10.26 25.87 25.44
N PHE A 160 -9.65 24.68 25.32
CA PHE A 160 -10.33 23.62 24.60
C PHE A 160 -11.68 23.34 25.27
N SER A 161 -12.70 22.98 24.48
CA SER A 161 -14.02 22.67 25.02
C SER A 161 -13.86 21.52 26.02
N THR A 162 -14.36 21.70 27.25
CA THR A 162 -14.17 20.81 28.41
C THR A 162 -14.97 19.49 28.29
N GLY A 163 -15.04 18.92 27.09
CA GLY A 163 -15.73 17.66 26.78
C GLY A 163 -15.04 16.86 25.66
N ASP A 164 -13.77 17.15 25.36
CA ASP A 164 -12.99 16.40 24.38
C ASP A 164 -12.37 15.16 25.01
N SER A 165 -13.11 14.06 24.95
CA SER A 165 -12.74 12.78 25.57
C SER A 165 -11.34 12.25 25.22
N VAL A 166 -10.73 12.64 24.09
CA VAL A 166 -9.35 12.26 23.76
C VAL A 166 -8.32 13.07 24.57
N ILE A 167 -8.56 14.36 24.82
CA ILE A 167 -7.69 15.16 25.68
C ILE A 167 -7.77 14.63 27.11
N GLU A 168 -8.98 14.28 27.56
CA GLU A 168 -9.19 13.61 28.86
C GLU A 168 -8.43 12.29 28.94
N GLU A 169 -8.50 11.44 27.90
CA GLU A 169 -7.72 10.18 27.85
C GLU A 169 -6.20 10.42 27.89
N ILE A 170 -5.69 11.44 27.20
CA ILE A 170 -4.27 11.80 27.26
C ILE A 170 -3.93 12.26 28.69
N MET A 171 -4.76 13.10 29.31
CA MET A 171 -4.54 13.59 30.68
C MET A 171 -4.59 12.47 31.72
N ASP A 172 -5.55 11.55 31.58
CA ASP A 172 -5.69 10.37 32.41
C ASP A 172 -4.44 9.48 32.29
N THR A 173 -3.98 9.25 31.05
CA THR A 173 -2.74 8.52 30.77
C THR A 173 -1.53 9.21 31.39
N ILE A 174 -1.44 10.54 31.35
CA ILE A 174 -0.36 11.30 32.00
C ILE A 174 -0.35 11.07 33.52
N GLN A 175 -1.52 11.09 34.16
CA GLN A 175 -1.67 10.93 35.61
C GLN A 175 -1.37 9.51 36.09
N HIS A 176 -1.75 8.50 35.30
CA HIS A 176 -1.65 7.09 35.69
C HIS A 176 -0.43 6.36 35.13
N SER A 177 0.26 6.92 34.13
CA SER A 177 1.50 6.36 33.60
C SER A 177 2.63 6.50 34.62
N GLU A 178 2.93 5.44 35.36
CA GLU A 178 4.18 5.29 36.10
C GLU A 178 5.35 4.94 35.15
N VAL A 179 5.04 4.30 34.02
CA VAL A 179 6.00 3.83 33.02
C VAL A 179 6.22 4.91 31.96
N GLN A 180 7.44 5.44 31.87
CA GLN A 180 7.90 6.17 30.70
C GLN A 180 8.14 5.18 29.56
N LEU A 181 7.19 5.07 28.64
CA LEU A 181 7.46 4.36 27.39
C LEU A 181 8.33 5.26 26.53
N ASN A 182 9.61 4.89 26.46
CA ASN A 182 10.57 5.57 25.62
C ASN A 182 10.51 4.98 24.21
N LEU A 183 9.36 5.12 23.52
CA LEU A 183 9.32 4.82 22.10
C LEU A 183 10.35 5.71 21.41
N SER A 184 11.07 5.20 20.41
CA SER A 184 12.08 5.99 19.73
C SER A 184 11.45 6.99 18.76
N ASP A 185 12.26 7.91 18.27
CA ASP A 185 11.88 8.83 17.19
C ASP A 185 12.00 8.19 15.80
N HIS A 186 12.37 6.90 15.72
CA HIS A 186 12.41 6.14 14.47
C HIS A 186 11.18 5.22 14.36
N TRP A 187 10.27 5.60 13.47
CA TRP A 187 9.03 4.89 13.22
C TRP A 187 9.04 4.18 11.86
N LEU A 188 8.51 2.96 11.85
CA LEU A 188 8.23 2.19 10.64
C LEU A 188 6.72 2.14 10.42
N TYR A 189 6.30 2.35 9.18
CA TYR A 189 4.93 2.12 8.72
C TYR A 189 4.94 0.92 7.79
N ILE A 190 4.61 -0.25 8.35
CA ILE A 190 4.71 -1.53 7.66
C ILE A 190 3.37 -1.86 7.00
N ILE A 191 3.40 -2.09 5.70
CA ILE A 191 2.26 -2.46 4.88
C ILE A 191 2.49 -3.91 4.43
N ASP A 192 1.66 -4.84 4.90
CA ASP A 192 1.69 -6.24 4.42
C ASP A 192 0.87 -6.32 3.14
N SER A 193 1.52 -6.47 2.00
CA SER A 193 0.87 -6.57 0.68
C SER A 193 -0.20 -7.66 0.55
N GLY A 194 -0.28 -8.60 1.50
CA GLY A 194 -1.11 -9.77 1.38
C GLY A 194 -0.55 -10.79 0.39
N GLY A 195 -1.16 -11.97 0.32
CA GLY A 195 -0.70 -13.06 -0.55
C GLY A 195 -1.39 -13.15 -1.90
N GLN A 196 -2.46 -12.39 -2.14
CA GLN A 196 -3.30 -12.62 -3.32
C GLN A 196 -2.72 -11.90 -4.55
N PRO A 197 -2.54 -12.57 -5.70
CA PRO A 197 -1.90 -11.98 -6.90
C PRO A 197 -2.57 -10.71 -7.39
N ALA A 198 -3.90 -10.73 -7.48
CA ALA A 198 -4.68 -9.56 -7.83
C ALA A 198 -4.41 -8.40 -6.86
N TYR A 199 -4.25 -8.68 -5.57
CA TYR A 199 -3.88 -7.64 -4.61
C TYR A 199 -2.48 -7.12 -4.80
N GLN A 200 -1.53 -7.96 -5.16
CA GLN A 200 -0.16 -7.49 -5.40
C GLN A 200 -0.09 -6.60 -6.65
N GLU A 201 -0.92 -6.88 -7.67
CA GLU A 201 -1.08 -6.00 -8.84
C GLU A 201 -1.79 -4.68 -8.50
N LEU A 202 -2.74 -4.71 -7.56
CA LEU A 202 -3.53 -3.53 -7.17
C LEU A 202 -2.87 -2.70 -6.06
N LEU A 203 -1.97 -3.29 -5.27
CA LEU A 203 -1.36 -2.66 -4.10
C LEU A 203 -0.67 -1.34 -4.43
N PRO A 204 0.11 -1.20 -5.52
CA PRO A 204 0.75 0.07 -5.87
C PRO A 204 -0.26 1.22 -6.09
N LEU A 205 -1.53 0.91 -6.34
CA LEU A 205 -2.59 1.90 -6.55
C LEU A 205 -3.22 2.35 -5.22
N PHE A 206 -3.19 1.50 -4.19
CA PHE A 206 -3.68 1.84 -2.84
C PHE A 206 -2.59 2.37 -1.91
N VAL A 207 -1.34 2.02 -2.17
CA VAL A 207 -0.21 2.25 -1.29
C VAL A 207 0.78 3.17 -1.99
N ARG A 208 1.11 4.31 -1.37
CA ARG A 208 2.16 5.20 -1.87
C ARG A 208 3.53 4.51 -1.83
N THR A 209 4.48 4.92 -2.67
CA THR A 209 5.86 4.39 -2.76
C THR A 209 6.53 4.13 -1.41
N ALA A 210 6.88 2.88 -1.11
CA ALA A 210 7.66 2.55 0.07
C ALA A 210 9.14 2.93 -0.12
N SER A 211 9.80 3.34 0.96
CA SER A 211 11.24 3.61 0.95
C SER A 211 12.07 2.35 1.18
N LEU A 212 11.47 1.31 1.77
CA LEU A 212 12.03 -0.02 1.92
C LEU A 212 11.01 -1.09 1.50
N ASN A 213 11.38 -1.97 0.59
CA ASN A 213 10.63 -3.16 0.23
C ASN A 213 11.29 -4.38 0.85
N ILE A 214 10.57 -5.15 1.65
CA ILE A 214 11.01 -6.45 2.15
C ILE A 214 10.40 -7.52 1.24
N ILE A 215 11.21 -8.13 0.39
CA ILE A 215 10.78 -9.17 -0.56
C ILE A 215 10.96 -10.53 0.12
N THR A 216 9.85 -11.15 0.47
CA THR A 216 9.82 -12.43 1.18
C THR A 216 9.74 -13.60 0.20
N LEU A 217 10.69 -14.53 0.31
CA LEU A 217 10.78 -15.74 -0.53
C LEU A 217 10.64 -16.99 0.34
N ASP A 218 9.91 -17.99 -0.15
CA ASP A 218 9.84 -19.33 0.44
C ASP A 218 11.04 -20.15 -0.03
N LEU A 219 12.06 -20.31 0.82
CA LEU A 219 13.29 -21.03 0.46
C LEU A 219 13.06 -22.55 0.33
N SER A 220 11.98 -23.09 0.89
CA SER A 220 11.69 -24.53 0.78
C SER A 220 11.24 -24.96 -0.63
N LYS A 221 11.05 -24.00 -1.54
CA LYS A 221 10.64 -24.22 -2.93
C LYS A 221 11.74 -23.77 -3.89
N PRO A 222 11.98 -24.51 -4.99
CA PRO A 222 12.87 -24.07 -6.06
C PRO A 222 12.46 -22.69 -6.61
N LEU A 223 13.44 -21.85 -6.94
CA LEU A 223 13.20 -20.47 -7.38
C LEU A 223 12.33 -20.36 -8.63
N ASN A 224 12.45 -21.33 -9.54
CA ASN A 224 11.74 -21.41 -10.82
C ASN A 224 10.40 -22.17 -10.74
N LYS A 225 10.06 -22.76 -9.58
CA LYS A 225 8.80 -23.50 -9.43
C LYS A 225 7.63 -22.53 -9.48
N LYS A 226 6.68 -22.80 -10.39
CA LYS A 226 5.44 -22.03 -10.45
C LYS A 226 4.62 -22.21 -9.17
N LEU A 227 4.12 -21.10 -8.66
CA LEU A 227 3.45 -21.01 -7.38
C LEU A 227 1.97 -21.33 -7.55
N ASP A 228 1.43 -22.16 -6.65
CA ASP A 228 -0.01 -22.40 -6.54
C ASP A 228 -0.63 -21.38 -5.59
N PHE A 229 -1.69 -20.72 -6.04
CA PHE A 229 -2.34 -19.64 -5.31
C PHE A 229 -3.59 -20.15 -4.61
N GLN A 230 -3.69 -19.88 -3.32
CA GLN A 230 -4.81 -20.33 -2.49
C GLN A 230 -5.51 -19.14 -1.83
N TYR A 231 -6.82 -19.05 -2.05
CA TYR A 231 -7.72 -18.16 -1.36
C TYR A 231 -8.25 -18.84 -0.10
N ARG A 232 -8.29 -18.14 1.03
CA ARG A 232 -8.78 -18.70 2.30
C ARG A 232 -9.85 -17.81 2.92
N ILE A 233 -10.96 -18.41 3.32
CA ILE A 233 -12.04 -17.74 4.04
C ILE A 233 -12.79 -18.72 4.95
N GLY A 234 -13.13 -18.28 6.17
CA GLY A 234 -13.91 -19.10 7.10
C GLY A 234 -13.22 -20.41 7.52
N GLY A 235 -11.88 -20.46 7.45
CA GLY A 235 -11.10 -21.68 7.69
C GLY A 235 -11.05 -22.65 6.49
N GLU A 236 -11.77 -22.37 5.40
CA GLU A 236 -11.71 -23.13 4.16
C GLU A 236 -10.64 -22.57 3.21
N THR A 237 -10.05 -23.45 2.41
CA THR A 237 -9.03 -23.12 1.41
C THR A 237 -9.54 -23.49 0.02
N PHE A 238 -9.42 -22.54 -0.91
CA PHE A 238 -9.83 -22.65 -2.30
C PHE A 238 -8.61 -22.43 -3.18
N SER A 239 -8.34 -23.32 -4.12
CA SER A 239 -7.36 -23.02 -5.17
C SER A 239 -7.92 -21.87 -5.99
N CYS A 240 -7.10 -20.87 -6.27
CA CYS A 240 -7.53 -19.79 -7.14
C CYS A 240 -7.66 -20.27 -8.60
N GLY A 241 -7.20 -21.48 -8.96
CA GLY A 241 -7.31 -22.06 -10.31
C GLY A 241 -6.59 -21.28 -11.39
N LEU A 242 -6.03 -20.12 -11.05
CA LEU A 242 -5.30 -19.28 -11.96
C LEU A 242 -4.01 -20.01 -12.31
N ASN A 243 -3.84 -20.34 -13.58
CA ASN A 243 -2.57 -20.78 -14.16
C ASN A 243 -1.53 -19.64 -14.14
N LEU A 244 -1.43 -18.90 -13.04
CA LEU A 244 -0.48 -17.82 -12.84
C LEU A 244 0.91 -18.44 -12.85
N LYS A 245 1.64 -18.18 -13.93
CA LYS A 245 2.99 -18.68 -14.14
C LYS A 245 4.01 -17.80 -13.40
N TYR A 246 3.79 -17.47 -12.12
CA TYR A 246 4.81 -16.79 -11.31
C TYR A 246 5.61 -17.79 -10.47
N SER A 247 6.93 -17.70 -10.55
CA SER A 247 7.87 -18.35 -9.64
C SER A 247 8.39 -17.36 -8.59
N ASN A 248 9.14 -17.83 -7.59
CA ASN A 248 9.80 -16.95 -6.62
C ASN A 248 10.76 -15.97 -7.32
N GLN A 249 11.46 -16.43 -8.35
CA GLN A 249 12.36 -15.62 -9.17
C GLN A 249 11.58 -14.56 -9.98
N ASP A 250 10.49 -14.95 -10.65
CA ASP A 250 9.66 -14.02 -11.43
C ASP A 250 9.11 -12.90 -10.54
N PHE A 251 8.64 -13.27 -9.34
CA PHE A 251 8.14 -12.30 -8.36
C PHE A 251 9.25 -11.36 -7.87
N PHE A 252 10.41 -11.90 -7.49
CA PHE A 252 11.56 -11.13 -7.03
C PHE A 252 11.98 -10.07 -8.07
N LEU A 253 12.14 -10.49 -9.32
CA LEU A 253 12.57 -9.61 -10.40
C LEU A 253 11.52 -8.53 -10.71
N SER A 254 10.23 -8.86 -10.72
CA SER A 254 9.16 -7.88 -10.92
C SER A 254 9.04 -6.89 -9.76
N ALA A 255 9.19 -7.35 -8.51
CA ALA A 255 9.15 -6.50 -7.32
C ALA A 255 10.30 -5.48 -7.32
N ILE A 256 11.53 -5.90 -7.66
CA ILE A 256 12.66 -4.98 -7.78
C ILE A 256 12.45 -3.98 -8.92
N SER A 257 11.98 -4.45 -10.08
CA SER A 257 11.71 -3.58 -11.23
C SER A 257 10.68 -2.50 -10.88
N SER A 258 9.67 -2.86 -10.08
CA SER A 258 8.68 -1.92 -9.56
C SER A 258 9.32 -0.89 -8.62
N GLY A 259 10.18 -1.32 -7.69
CA GLY A 259 10.91 -0.42 -6.81
C GLY A 259 11.81 0.57 -7.56
N ALA A 260 12.47 0.14 -8.64
CA ALA A 260 13.38 0.96 -9.42
C ALA A 260 12.70 2.09 -10.19
N ILE A 261 11.43 1.93 -10.60
CA ILE A 261 10.69 2.95 -11.36
C ILE A 261 9.89 3.91 -10.47
N LEU A 262 9.75 3.62 -9.18
CA LEU A 262 8.95 4.43 -8.28
C LEU A 262 9.71 5.69 -7.87
N LYS A 263 9.06 6.84 -8.06
CA LYS A 263 9.58 8.12 -7.57
C LYS A 263 9.35 8.27 -6.06
N PRO A 264 10.27 8.93 -5.34
CA PRO A 264 10.05 9.34 -3.97
C PRO A 264 8.78 10.20 -3.82
N ILE A 265 8.12 10.10 -2.67
CA ILE A 265 6.89 10.84 -2.38
C ILE A 265 7.24 12.26 -1.96
N ASP A 266 6.45 13.23 -2.42
CA ASP A 266 6.44 14.57 -1.84
C ASP A 266 5.55 14.59 -0.59
N VAL A 267 6.17 14.82 0.58
CA VAL A 267 5.47 14.85 1.87
C VAL A 267 5.65 16.26 2.47
N PRO A 268 4.59 16.87 3.05
CA PRO A 268 4.73 18.13 3.77
C PRO A 268 5.73 18.03 4.94
N HIS A 269 6.39 19.14 5.29
CA HIS A 269 7.28 19.26 6.47
C HIS A 269 8.55 18.37 6.45
N VAL A 270 8.95 17.93 5.27
CA VAL A 270 10.13 17.10 5.05
C VAL A 270 11.42 17.87 5.21
N LEU A 271 12.38 17.26 5.92
CA LEU A 271 13.72 17.77 6.14
C LEU A 271 14.74 17.05 5.22
N GLU A 272 14.63 15.73 5.10
CA GLU A 272 15.54 14.88 4.32
C GLU A 272 14.78 13.69 3.73
N MET A 273 14.99 13.38 2.45
CA MET A 273 14.34 12.25 1.75
C MET A 273 15.33 11.15 1.34
N PRO A 274 14.89 9.88 1.37
CA PRO A 274 15.57 8.79 0.67
C PRO A 274 15.78 9.13 -0.81
N SER A 275 16.96 8.81 -1.33
CA SER A 275 17.29 9.01 -2.75
C SER A 275 16.52 8.06 -3.67
N HIS A 276 16.28 6.83 -3.22
CA HIS A 276 15.54 5.81 -3.95
C HIS A 276 15.03 4.72 -2.99
N PRO A 277 14.01 3.94 -3.38
CA PRO A 277 13.61 2.74 -2.65
C PRO A 277 14.75 1.71 -2.57
N MET A 278 14.81 0.97 -1.46
CA MET A 278 15.72 -0.16 -1.26
C MET A 278 14.94 -1.47 -1.17
N ASN A 279 15.52 -2.58 -1.62
CA ASN A 279 14.91 -3.91 -1.58
C ASN A 279 15.74 -4.84 -0.69
N PHE A 280 15.16 -5.27 0.42
CA PHE A 280 15.74 -6.26 1.33
C PHE A 280 15.12 -7.64 1.05
N VAL A 281 15.94 -8.65 0.79
CA VAL A 281 15.47 -10.00 0.42
C VAL A 281 15.43 -10.90 1.65
N LEU A 282 14.24 -11.29 2.07
CA LEU A 282 14.01 -12.15 3.23
C LEU A 282 13.68 -13.57 2.79
N GLY A 283 14.60 -14.50 3.00
CA GLY A 283 14.37 -15.93 2.74
C GLY A 283 13.82 -16.63 3.96
N THR A 284 12.56 -17.04 3.93
CA THR A 284 11.91 -17.78 5.04
C THR A 284 12.00 -19.29 4.84
N HIS A 285 11.55 -20.07 5.83
CA HIS A 285 11.64 -21.54 5.81
C HIS A 285 13.09 -22.05 5.72
N TYR A 286 14.04 -21.27 6.23
CA TYR A 286 15.46 -21.65 6.21
C TYR A 286 15.73 -22.95 7.00
N ASP A 287 14.87 -23.29 7.96
CA ASP A 287 14.92 -24.56 8.69
C ASP A 287 14.64 -25.80 7.83
N LEU A 288 14.17 -25.62 6.60
CA LEU A 288 13.84 -26.70 5.67
C LEU A 288 14.89 -26.91 4.58
N ILE A 289 15.95 -26.11 4.54
CA ILE A 289 17.02 -26.20 3.54
C ILE A 289 18.40 -26.23 4.21
N ASN A 290 19.43 -26.55 3.43
CA ASN A 290 20.82 -26.47 3.86
C ASN A 290 21.56 -25.27 3.21
N ASP A 291 22.78 -25.02 3.68
CA ASP A 291 23.59 -23.87 3.23
C ASP A 291 24.00 -23.95 1.75
N ASP A 292 24.15 -25.15 1.19
CA ASP A 292 24.52 -25.30 -0.22
C ASP A 292 23.34 -24.98 -1.14
N GLU A 293 22.13 -25.35 -0.74
CA GLU A 293 20.89 -24.92 -1.42
C GLU A 293 20.74 -23.40 -1.38
N LEU A 294 20.99 -22.77 -0.22
CA LEU A 294 20.95 -21.31 -0.08
C LEU A 294 22.00 -20.60 -0.96
N LYS A 295 23.22 -21.14 -1.05
CA LYS A 295 24.27 -20.59 -1.91
C LYS A 295 23.88 -20.63 -3.37
N GLU A 296 23.31 -21.76 -3.83
CA GLU A 296 22.87 -21.88 -5.22
C GLU A 296 21.73 -20.91 -5.54
N MET A 297 20.75 -20.75 -4.63
CA MET A 297 19.69 -19.76 -4.78
C MET A 297 20.22 -18.32 -4.84
N ASN A 298 21.17 -17.96 -3.96
CA ASN A 298 21.81 -16.63 -4.00
C ASN A 298 22.51 -16.38 -5.33
N LYS A 299 23.27 -17.36 -5.81
CA LYS A 299 23.98 -17.28 -7.09
C LYS A 299 23.01 -17.12 -8.25
N GLU A 300 21.92 -17.89 -8.28
CA GLU A 300 20.89 -17.80 -9.31
C GLU A 300 20.23 -16.40 -9.33
N LEU A 301 19.79 -15.89 -8.18
CA LEU A 301 19.17 -14.56 -8.10
C LEU A 301 20.15 -13.45 -8.46
N MET A 302 21.37 -13.47 -7.92
CA MET A 302 22.41 -12.49 -8.25
C MET A 302 22.77 -12.50 -9.73
N SER A 303 22.86 -13.68 -10.36
CA SER A 303 23.11 -13.79 -11.80
C SER A 303 21.96 -13.26 -12.66
N SER A 304 20.75 -13.20 -12.09
CA SER A 304 19.56 -12.64 -12.73
C SER A 304 19.46 -11.13 -12.57
N LEU A 305 20.20 -10.54 -11.62
CA LEU A 305 20.26 -9.10 -11.41
C LEU A 305 21.16 -8.43 -12.45
N LYS A 306 20.77 -7.23 -12.85
CA LYS A 306 21.59 -6.38 -13.72
C LYS A 306 22.41 -5.41 -12.88
N PRO A 307 23.61 -4.99 -13.33
CA PRO A 307 24.51 -4.17 -12.52
C PRO A 307 23.90 -2.86 -12.00
N ASP A 308 23.03 -2.22 -12.78
CA ASP A 308 22.36 -0.98 -12.38
C ASP A 308 21.27 -1.21 -11.34
N VAL A 309 20.66 -2.40 -11.35
CA VAL A 309 19.57 -2.80 -10.45
C VAL A 309 20.10 -3.33 -9.11
N GLU A 310 21.32 -3.85 -9.09
CA GLU A 310 22.02 -4.35 -7.89
C GLU A 310 22.10 -3.29 -6.79
N ASN A 311 22.26 -2.01 -7.15
CA ASN A 311 22.32 -0.90 -6.20
C ASN A 311 21.01 -0.67 -5.42
N TYR A 312 19.89 -1.18 -5.92
CA TYR A 312 18.60 -1.12 -5.23
C TYR A 312 18.34 -2.36 -4.38
N VAL A 313 19.23 -3.34 -4.35
CA VAL A 313 19.11 -4.57 -3.55
C VAL A 313 20.13 -4.51 -2.42
N VAL A 314 19.65 -4.67 -1.18
CA VAL A 314 20.51 -4.66 -0.01
C VAL A 314 21.26 -6.00 0.06
N PRO A 315 22.60 -6.01 0.02
CA PRO A 315 23.36 -7.24 0.17
C PRO A 315 23.27 -7.74 1.62
N ASN A 316 23.06 -9.04 1.80
CA ASN A 316 23.18 -9.69 3.10
C ASN A 316 24.67 -9.81 3.49
N VAL A 317 25.49 -10.33 2.57
CA VAL A 317 26.95 -10.30 2.66
C VAL A 317 27.48 -9.67 1.39
N ARG A 318 28.22 -8.56 1.53
CA ARG A 318 28.68 -7.76 0.39
C ARG A 318 29.45 -8.61 -0.61
N GLY A 319 28.96 -8.63 -1.86
CA GLY A 319 29.57 -9.37 -2.97
C GLY A 319 29.36 -10.89 -2.93
N GLU A 320 28.68 -11.43 -1.92
CA GLU A 320 28.53 -12.87 -1.72
C GLU A 320 27.07 -13.35 -1.70
N SER A 321 26.17 -12.60 -1.04
CA SER A 321 24.76 -12.99 -0.91
C SER A 321 23.82 -11.79 -0.78
N ILE A 322 22.60 -11.96 -1.26
CA ILE A 322 21.51 -10.97 -1.17
C ILE A 322 20.37 -11.46 -0.26
N ILE A 323 20.20 -12.78 -0.10
CA ILE A 323 19.14 -13.37 0.72
C ILE A 323 19.57 -13.33 2.19
N PHE A 324 18.76 -12.72 3.06
CA PHE A 324 18.82 -12.90 4.50
C PHE A 324 17.99 -14.13 4.88
N PRO A 325 18.60 -15.26 5.26
CA PRO A 325 17.87 -16.48 5.62
C PRO A 325 17.34 -16.41 7.06
N VAL A 326 16.09 -16.83 7.27
CA VAL A 326 15.49 -16.87 8.61
C VAL A 326 14.49 -18.02 8.77
N ASN A 327 14.48 -18.63 9.96
CA ASN A 327 13.36 -19.44 10.41
C ASN A 327 12.38 -18.51 11.18
N THR A 328 11.22 -18.23 10.59
CA THR A 328 10.21 -17.34 11.21
C THR A 328 9.41 -18.02 12.32
N LEU A 329 9.47 -19.34 12.40
CA LEU A 329 8.74 -20.18 13.36
C LEU A 329 9.63 -20.71 14.48
N VAL A 330 10.81 -20.11 14.71
CA VAL A 330 11.68 -20.45 15.85
C VAL A 330 10.86 -20.38 17.15
N PRO A 331 10.81 -21.47 17.94
CA PRO A 331 10.15 -21.49 19.24
C PRO A 331 10.79 -20.51 20.23
N GLU A 332 10.00 -20.00 21.18
CA GLU A 332 10.46 -19.01 22.17
C GLU A 332 11.69 -19.48 22.96
N ASP A 333 11.68 -20.74 23.39
CA ASP A 333 12.75 -21.40 24.15
C ASP A 333 13.98 -21.75 23.31
N LYS A 334 13.92 -21.56 21.99
CA LYS A 334 14.99 -21.93 21.04
C LYS A 334 15.66 -20.73 20.37
N GLY A 335 15.63 -19.57 21.02
CA GLY A 335 16.35 -18.38 20.56
C GLY A 335 15.56 -17.49 19.59
N ARG A 336 14.23 -17.52 19.65
CA ARG A 336 13.35 -16.64 18.84
C ARG A 336 13.69 -15.16 19.00
N MET A 337 13.93 -14.72 20.24
CA MET A 337 14.30 -13.33 20.54
C MET A 337 15.55 -12.91 19.78
N LYS A 338 16.58 -13.75 19.78
CA LYS A 338 17.82 -13.49 19.05
C LYS A 338 17.58 -13.45 17.54
N ALA A 339 16.82 -14.39 16.99
CA ALA A 339 16.48 -14.39 15.56
C ALA A 339 15.73 -13.11 15.15
N GLY A 340 14.82 -12.62 16.01
CA GLY A 340 14.14 -11.35 15.82
C GLY A 340 15.10 -10.15 15.86
N GLN A 341 16.01 -10.10 16.82
CA GLN A 341 17.02 -9.05 16.95
C GLN A 341 17.99 -9.02 15.75
N ASP A 342 18.47 -10.18 15.31
CA ASP A 342 19.37 -10.30 14.16
C ASP A 342 18.69 -9.81 12.87
N LEU A 343 17.41 -10.12 12.69
CA LEU A 343 16.61 -9.62 11.57
C LEU A 343 16.35 -8.10 11.69
N CYS A 344 15.98 -7.59 12.87
CA CYS A 344 15.78 -6.16 13.10
C CYS A 344 17.05 -5.35 12.80
N GLN A 345 18.19 -5.83 13.29
CA GLN A 345 19.50 -5.24 13.05
C GLN A 345 19.84 -5.19 11.56
N SER A 346 19.57 -6.27 10.83
CA SER A 346 19.85 -6.35 9.39
C SER A 346 19.00 -5.37 8.59
N ILE A 347 17.74 -5.19 8.98
CA ILE A 347 16.86 -4.17 8.37
C ILE A 347 17.33 -2.76 8.72
N ALA A 348 17.71 -2.49 9.98
CA ALA A 348 18.24 -1.19 10.40
C ALA A 348 19.50 -0.80 9.62
N ASN A 349 20.33 -1.78 9.28
CA ASN A 349 21.56 -1.58 8.50
C ASN A 349 21.32 -1.23 7.01
N CYS A 350 20.08 -1.27 6.52
CA CYS A 350 19.77 -0.93 5.12
C CYS A 350 20.11 0.52 4.77
N GLY A 351 20.11 1.43 5.76
CA GLY A 351 20.56 2.83 5.62
C GLY A 351 19.78 3.67 4.60
N GLY A 352 19.65 4.99 4.82
CA GLY A 352 19.10 5.90 3.81
C GLY A 352 17.64 5.66 3.40
N THR A 353 16.90 4.81 4.11
CA THR A 353 15.49 4.48 3.83
C THR A 353 14.51 5.31 4.65
N SER A 354 14.98 6.10 5.61
CA SER A 354 14.13 6.92 6.48
C SER A 354 14.01 8.35 5.96
N LEU A 355 12.78 8.86 5.96
CA LEU A 355 12.42 10.25 5.78
C LEU A 355 12.52 10.98 7.12
N LYS A 356 13.21 12.10 7.21
CA LYS A 356 13.13 12.96 8.40
C LYS A 356 12.03 14.00 8.22
N ILE A 357 11.13 14.07 9.18
CA ILE A 357 9.97 14.97 9.15
C ILE A 357 9.74 15.58 10.54
N ASN A 358 9.38 16.86 10.58
CA ASN A 358 8.92 17.49 11.80
C ASN A 358 7.38 17.48 11.86
N VAL A 359 6.82 16.69 12.77
CA VAL A 359 5.37 16.45 12.85
C VAL A 359 4.76 17.22 14.02
N PRO A 360 3.71 18.05 13.80
CA PRO A 360 2.98 18.68 14.89
C PRO A 360 2.31 17.65 15.80
N ILE A 361 2.50 17.78 17.12
CA ILE A 361 2.01 16.79 18.10
C ILE A 361 0.49 16.64 18.06
N ARG A 362 -0.24 17.75 17.84
CA ARG A 362 -1.70 17.75 17.63
C ARG A 362 -2.17 16.82 16.51
N TRP A 363 -1.35 16.47 15.53
CA TRP A 363 -1.76 15.54 14.47
C TRP A 363 -1.98 14.12 15.01
N PHE A 364 -1.24 13.69 16.03
CA PHE A 364 -1.46 12.40 16.68
C PHE A 364 -2.72 12.40 17.54
N ALA A 365 -2.96 13.48 18.28
CA ALA A 365 -4.21 13.63 19.05
C ALA A 365 -5.43 13.70 18.11
N PHE A 366 -5.28 14.37 16.96
CA PHE A 366 -6.27 14.41 15.90
C PHE A 366 -6.54 13.02 15.31
N GLU A 367 -5.51 12.22 15.01
CA GLU A 367 -5.66 10.83 14.56
C GLU A 367 -6.49 9.99 15.55
N LEU A 368 -6.17 10.05 16.85
CA LEU A 368 -6.91 9.35 17.89
C LEU A 368 -8.38 9.79 17.94
N CYS A 369 -8.64 11.08 17.73
CA CYS A 369 -9.99 11.62 17.65
C CYS A 369 -10.75 11.10 16.44
N LEU A 370 -10.13 11.04 15.25
CA LEU A 370 -10.75 10.47 14.06
C LEU A 370 -11.13 9.00 14.28
N GLN A 371 -10.22 8.21 14.87
CA GLN A 371 -10.48 6.80 15.20
C GLN A 371 -11.67 6.67 16.14
N LYS A 372 -11.70 7.45 17.22
CA LYS A 372 -12.79 7.42 18.20
C LYS A 372 -14.15 7.80 17.59
N VAL A 373 -14.20 8.89 16.81
CA VAL A 373 -15.45 9.34 16.17
C VAL A 373 -15.96 8.28 15.16
N ALA A 374 -15.06 7.58 14.47
CA ALA A 374 -15.40 6.50 13.56
C ALA A 374 -15.92 5.25 14.31
N GLU A 375 -15.25 4.88 15.41
CA GLU A 375 -15.62 3.76 16.30
C GLU A 375 -17.01 3.97 16.94
N ASP A 376 -17.27 5.17 17.49
CA ASP A 376 -18.56 5.52 18.10
C ASP A 376 -19.74 5.36 17.13
N LYS A 377 -19.46 5.52 15.83
CA LYS A 377 -20.44 5.37 14.75
C LYS A 377 -20.43 3.99 14.11
N SER A 378 -19.51 3.10 14.53
CA SER A 378 -19.27 1.80 13.91
C SER A 378 -19.04 1.90 12.40
N HIS A 379 -18.35 2.96 11.96
CA HIS A 379 -18.06 3.24 10.57
C HIS A 379 -16.54 3.24 10.32
N SER A 380 -16.13 2.89 9.09
CA SER A 380 -14.73 2.94 8.64
C SER A 380 -14.35 4.28 8.00
N PHE A 381 -15.27 5.24 7.98
CA PHE A 381 -15.12 6.53 7.31
C PHE A 381 -15.80 7.64 8.11
N LEU A 382 -15.43 8.88 7.79
CA LEU A 382 -16.03 10.11 8.31
C LEU A 382 -16.34 11.05 7.16
N THR A 383 -17.34 11.90 7.36
CA THR A 383 -17.62 13.03 6.48
C THR A 383 -16.63 14.16 6.73
N ILE A 384 -16.39 15.01 5.72
CA ILE A 384 -15.44 16.12 5.86
C ILE A 384 -15.84 17.11 6.98
N ASP A 385 -17.13 17.33 7.19
CA ASP A 385 -17.63 18.21 8.26
C ASP A 385 -17.29 17.67 9.65
N GLU A 386 -17.39 16.34 9.84
CA GLU A 386 -17.00 15.67 11.08
C GLU A 386 -15.48 15.77 11.30
N VAL A 387 -14.70 15.64 10.23
CA VAL A 387 -13.24 15.73 10.27
C VAL A 387 -12.77 17.15 10.58
N ILE A 388 -13.38 18.17 9.97
CA ILE A 388 -13.11 19.58 10.27
C ILE A 388 -13.51 19.89 11.71
N SER A 389 -14.67 19.40 12.16
CA SER A 389 -15.12 19.54 13.56
C SER A 389 -14.14 18.88 14.53
N ALA A 390 -13.60 17.71 14.19
CA ALA A 390 -12.57 17.04 14.98
C ALA A 390 -11.25 17.84 15.01
N GLY A 391 -10.86 18.47 13.89
CA GLY A 391 -9.68 19.35 13.84
C GLY A 391 -9.85 20.63 14.68
N ALA A 392 -11.04 21.22 14.66
CA ALA A 392 -11.35 22.42 15.43
C ALA A 392 -11.18 22.21 16.95
N ARG A 393 -11.46 20.99 17.45
CA ARG A 393 -11.18 20.57 18.84
C ARG A 393 -9.71 20.64 19.23
N PHE A 394 -8.80 20.67 18.25
CA PHE A 394 -7.35 20.84 18.46
C PHE A 394 -6.84 22.20 17.93
N LYS A 395 -7.74 23.19 17.75
CA LYS A 395 -7.43 24.54 17.24
C LYS A 395 -6.71 24.49 15.89
N MET A 396 -7.03 23.48 15.08
CA MET A 396 -6.52 23.34 13.73
C MET A 396 -7.41 24.17 12.79
N SER A 397 -6.79 24.96 11.92
CA SER A 397 -7.50 25.56 10.79
C SER A 397 -7.96 24.47 9.80
N GLU A 398 -8.88 24.79 8.90
CA GLU A 398 -9.29 23.84 7.86
C GLU A 398 -8.09 23.38 7.00
N ASN A 399 -7.15 24.28 6.72
CA ASN A 399 -5.92 23.96 6.00
C ASN A 399 -5.00 23.06 6.83
N ASP A 400 -4.81 23.36 8.12
CA ASP A 400 -4.02 22.53 9.03
C ASP A 400 -4.61 21.11 9.14
N THR A 401 -5.94 20.99 9.11
CA THR A 401 -6.66 19.71 9.10
C THR A 401 -6.40 18.96 7.80
N LYS A 402 -6.48 19.63 6.64
CA LYS A 402 -6.18 19.01 5.35
C LYS A 402 -4.73 18.55 5.24
N ASP A 403 -3.78 19.33 5.77
CA ASP A 403 -2.37 18.95 5.83
C ASP A 403 -2.15 17.70 6.70
N ALA A 404 -2.83 17.62 7.85
CA ALA A 404 -2.78 16.43 8.71
C ALA A 404 -3.38 15.20 8.01
N LEU A 405 -4.50 15.34 7.30
CA LEU A 405 -5.09 14.27 6.49
C LEU A 405 -4.13 13.82 5.39
N GLN A 406 -3.49 14.76 4.71
CA GLN A 406 -2.52 14.45 3.66
C GLN A 406 -1.33 13.66 4.22
N TYR A 407 -0.82 14.05 5.40
CA TYR A 407 0.21 13.28 6.09
C TYR A 407 -0.25 11.86 6.41
N LEU A 408 -1.39 11.69 7.06
CA LEU A 408 -1.94 10.38 7.44
C LEU A 408 -2.23 9.49 6.23
N HIS A 409 -2.65 10.09 5.10
CA HIS A 409 -2.81 9.42 3.82
C HIS A 409 -1.47 8.97 3.24
N ASN A 410 -0.46 9.84 3.27
CA ASN A 410 0.88 9.54 2.76
C ASN A 410 1.54 8.39 3.52
N VAL A 411 1.34 8.28 4.84
CA VAL A 411 1.80 7.13 5.63
C VAL A 411 0.85 5.93 5.64
N THR A 412 -0.26 6.02 4.90
CA THR A 412 -1.26 4.94 4.71
C THR A 412 -1.92 4.48 6.02
N ILE A 413 -2.16 5.44 6.92
CA ILE A 413 -2.98 5.24 8.12
C ILE A 413 -4.47 5.42 7.79
N ILE A 414 -4.76 6.40 6.92
CA ILE A 414 -6.10 6.67 6.37
C ILE A 414 -6.05 6.66 4.83
N LEU A 415 -7.21 6.74 4.18
CA LEU A 415 -7.31 7.12 2.77
C LEU A 415 -8.11 8.42 2.61
N TYR A 416 -7.53 9.39 1.92
CA TYR A 416 -8.10 10.71 1.67
C TYR A 416 -7.89 11.10 0.21
N PHE A 417 -8.99 11.27 -0.54
CA PHE A 417 -8.98 11.57 -1.97
C PHE A 417 -9.89 12.79 -2.27
N PRO A 418 -9.45 14.00 -1.90
CA PRO A 418 -10.31 15.19 -1.96
C PRO A 418 -10.77 15.54 -3.38
N ASP A 419 -10.00 15.22 -4.41
CA ASP A 419 -10.32 15.59 -5.78
C ASP A 419 -11.50 14.80 -6.37
N ILE A 420 -11.82 13.63 -5.81
CA ILE A 420 -12.88 12.74 -6.30
C ILE A 420 -13.97 12.44 -5.27
N LEU A 421 -13.61 12.44 -3.98
CA LEU A 421 -14.48 12.19 -2.84
C LEU A 421 -14.21 13.25 -1.75
N PRO A 422 -14.38 14.56 -2.04
CA PRO A 422 -14.10 15.65 -1.11
C PRO A 422 -14.85 15.54 0.22
N GLN A 423 -15.98 14.85 0.21
CA GLN A 423 -16.87 14.71 1.34
C GLN A 423 -16.52 13.53 2.26
N LEU A 424 -15.56 12.66 1.91
CA LEU A 424 -15.25 11.44 2.67
C LEU A 424 -13.76 11.31 3.01
N VAL A 425 -13.51 10.82 4.23
CA VAL A 425 -12.21 10.36 4.70
C VAL A 425 -12.37 8.94 5.21
N PHE A 426 -11.63 7.98 4.68
CA PHE A 426 -11.64 6.60 5.18
C PHE A 426 -10.60 6.45 6.28
N VAL A 427 -11.06 6.48 7.54
CA VAL A 427 -10.22 6.32 8.73
C VAL A 427 -9.72 4.88 8.89
N ASP A 428 -10.46 3.91 8.32
CA ASP A 428 -10.02 2.52 8.20
C ASP A 428 -10.07 2.05 6.73
N PRO A 429 -8.90 1.94 6.05
CA PRO A 429 -8.81 1.41 4.69
C PRO A 429 -9.37 -0.01 4.51
N LYS A 430 -9.49 -0.78 5.61
CA LYS A 430 -9.91 -2.19 5.60
C LYS A 430 -11.25 -2.41 4.91
N ALA A 431 -12.21 -1.50 5.08
CA ALA A 431 -13.55 -1.68 4.50
C ALA A 431 -13.54 -1.69 2.97
N ILE A 432 -12.74 -0.81 2.35
CA ILE A 432 -12.60 -0.76 0.87
C ILE A 432 -12.00 -2.06 0.35
N LEU A 433 -10.94 -2.54 1.00
CA LEU A 433 -10.28 -3.78 0.62
C LEU A 433 -11.19 -5.00 0.82
N GLU A 434 -11.98 -5.03 1.89
CA GLU A 434 -12.90 -6.12 2.12
C GLU A 434 -13.91 -6.26 0.97
N ILE A 435 -14.40 -5.13 0.45
CA ILE A 435 -15.31 -5.13 -0.71
C ILE A 435 -14.61 -5.65 -1.96
N LEU A 436 -13.41 -5.13 -2.27
CA LEU A 436 -12.61 -5.61 -3.41
C LEU A 436 -12.29 -7.09 -3.29
N SER A 437 -12.01 -7.56 -2.09
CA SER A 437 -11.62 -8.94 -1.85
C SER A 437 -12.78 -9.86 -2.11
N ARG A 438 -13.96 -9.51 -1.62
CA ARG A 438 -15.17 -10.28 -1.87
C ARG A 438 -15.53 -10.25 -3.36
N LEU A 439 -15.31 -9.12 -4.05
CA LEU A 439 -15.50 -9.02 -5.50
C LEU A 439 -14.57 -9.98 -6.25
N LEU A 440 -13.26 -9.94 -5.95
CA LEU A 440 -12.28 -10.86 -6.54
C LEU A 440 -12.58 -12.32 -6.17
N ALA A 441 -13.00 -12.59 -4.93
CA ALA A 441 -13.28 -13.94 -4.44
C ALA A 441 -14.46 -14.61 -5.15
N LEU A 442 -15.39 -13.85 -5.73
CA LEU A 442 -16.49 -14.41 -6.53
C LEU A 442 -15.97 -15.23 -7.72
N THR A 443 -14.74 -15.02 -8.18
CA THR A 443 -14.13 -15.76 -9.29
C THR A 443 -13.27 -16.94 -8.85
N TYR A 444 -13.07 -17.16 -7.55
CA TYR A 444 -12.21 -18.23 -7.02
C TYR A 444 -12.96 -19.23 -6.14
N ILE A 445 -14.06 -18.81 -5.51
CA ILE A 445 -14.77 -19.63 -4.54
C ILE A 445 -15.80 -20.53 -5.23
N GLU A 446 -15.80 -21.80 -4.86
CA GLU A 446 -16.83 -22.75 -5.31
C GLU A 446 -18.23 -22.32 -4.88
N ARG A 447 -19.23 -22.60 -5.72
CA ARG A 447 -20.62 -22.17 -5.52
C ARG A 447 -21.20 -22.46 -4.13
N LYS A 448 -20.83 -23.60 -3.51
CA LYS A 448 -21.29 -24.01 -2.17
C LYS A 448 -20.83 -23.06 -1.06
N ALA A 449 -19.69 -22.40 -1.24
CA ALA A 449 -19.06 -21.52 -0.25
C ALA A 449 -19.29 -20.02 -0.51
N LEU A 450 -19.97 -19.64 -1.60
CA LEU A 450 -20.26 -18.23 -1.92
C LEU A 450 -21.04 -17.49 -0.83
N HIS A 451 -21.84 -18.22 -0.04
CA HIS A 451 -22.58 -17.66 1.09
C HIS A 451 -21.67 -17.08 2.20
N LEU A 452 -20.38 -17.41 2.19
CA LEU A 452 -19.37 -16.86 3.09
C LEU A 452 -18.95 -15.43 2.69
N ILE A 453 -19.03 -15.07 1.40
CA ILE A 453 -18.58 -13.77 0.88
C ILE A 453 -19.72 -12.82 0.48
N ALA A 454 -20.86 -13.36 0.05
CA ALA A 454 -21.95 -12.59 -0.54
C ALA A 454 -23.32 -13.03 -0.01
N LYS A 455 -24.17 -12.07 0.38
CA LYS A 455 -25.50 -12.34 0.95
C LYS A 455 -26.54 -11.35 0.40
N PRO A 456 -27.55 -11.80 -0.38
CA PRO A 456 -27.72 -13.15 -0.92
C PRO A 456 -26.59 -13.54 -1.89
N VAL A 457 -26.51 -14.81 -2.29
CA VAL A 457 -25.54 -15.27 -3.30
C VAL A 457 -25.88 -14.66 -4.68
N PRO A 458 -24.90 -14.13 -5.44
CA PRO A 458 -25.11 -13.61 -6.78
C PRO A 458 -25.63 -14.65 -7.76
N SER A 459 -26.25 -14.19 -8.85
CA SER A 459 -26.70 -15.10 -9.91
C SER A 459 -25.49 -15.69 -10.64
N GLU A 460 -25.65 -16.91 -11.16
CA GLU A 460 -24.60 -17.56 -11.97
C GLU A 460 -24.23 -16.71 -13.19
N LYS A 461 -25.20 -15.97 -13.74
CA LYS A 461 -24.97 -15.05 -14.86
C LYS A 461 -24.02 -13.92 -14.47
N ASP A 462 -24.19 -13.32 -13.29
CA ASP A 462 -23.32 -12.22 -12.83
C ASP A 462 -21.92 -12.74 -12.49
N ILE A 463 -21.81 -13.91 -11.85
CA ILE A 463 -20.53 -14.57 -11.53
C ILE A 463 -19.80 -14.93 -12.82
N SER A 464 -20.46 -15.59 -13.76
CA SER A 464 -19.89 -15.95 -15.07
C SER A 464 -19.47 -14.72 -15.87
N LYS A 465 -20.23 -13.61 -15.78
CA LYS A 465 -19.86 -12.35 -16.43
C LYS A 465 -18.58 -11.75 -15.82
N LEU A 466 -18.46 -11.77 -14.50
CA LEU A 466 -17.25 -11.30 -13.82
C LEU A 466 -16.05 -12.20 -14.15
N HIS A 467 -16.21 -13.52 -14.00
CA HIS A 467 -15.15 -14.51 -14.20
C HIS A 467 -14.64 -14.58 -15.65
N ASN A 468 -15.55 -14.74 -16.62
CA ASN A 468 -15.16 -15.04 -18.00
C ASN A 468 -14.87 -13.79 -18.84
N VAL A 469 -15.47 -12.65 -18.50
CA VAL A 469 -15.35 -11.42 -19.30
C VAL A 469 -14.94 -10.19 -18.50
N GLY A 470 -14.66 -10.34 -17.20
CA GLY A 470 -14.13 -9.26 -16.36
C GLY A 470 -15.12 -8.13 -16.10
N PHE A 471 -16.42 -8.33 -16.36
CA PHE A 471 -17.43 -7.27 -16.25
C PHE A 471 -18.41 -7.50 -15.11
N PHE A 472 -18.76 -6.43 -14.39
CA PHE A 472 -19.83 -6.43 -13.39
C PHE A 472 -20.63 -5.12 -13.41
N LYS A 473 -21.82 -5.12 -12.82
CA LYS A 473 -22.64 -3.91 -12.62
C LYS A 473 -22.58 -3.44 -11.18
N GLU A 474 -22.82 -2.15 -10.96
CA GLU A 474 -22.97 -1.58 -9.60
C GLU A 474 -24.02 -2.35 -8.76
N LYS A 475 -25.07 -2.88 -9.41
CA LYS A 475 -26.10 -3.71 -8.78
C LYS A 475 -25.50 -4.91 -8.03
N LEU A 476 -24.40 -5.50 -8.52
CA LEU A 476 -23.72 -6.60 -7.84
C LEU A 476 -23.28 -6.17 -6.42
N LEU A 477 -22.71 -4.98 -6.29
CA LEU A 477 -22.29 -4.41 -5.01
C LEU A 477 -23.50 -4.05 -4.13
N LYS A 478 -24.50 -3.38 -4.72
CA LYS A 478 -25.72 -2.94 -4.02
C LYS A 478 -26.51 -4.10 -3.42
N ASP A 479 -26.65 -5.19 -4.17
CA ASP A 479 -27.54 -6.29 -3.79
C ASP A 479 -26.85 -7.32 -2.89
N HIS A 480 -25.55 -7.58 -3.10
CA HIS A 480 -24.86 -8.70 -2.47
C HIS A 480 -23.86 -8.32 -1.38
N PHE A 481 -23.41 -7.06 -1.36
CA PHE A 481 -22.46 -6.51 -0.38
C PHE A 481 -23.06 -5.36 0.44
N LYS A 482 -24.39 -5.27 0.51
CA LYS A 482 -25.12 -4.18 1.17
C LYS A 482 -24.62 -3.86 2.58
N SER A 483 -24.25 -4.86 3.37
CA SER A 483 -23.78 -4.70 4.75
C SER A 483 -22.42 -4.00 4.88
N LEU A 484 -21.70 -3.80 3.77
CA LEU A 484 -20.38 -3.14 3.73
C LEU A 484 -20.49 -1.65 3.36
N PHE A 485 -21.71 -1.15 3.12
CA PHE A 485 -21.98 0.23 2.77
C PHE A 485 -22.88 0.88 3.83
N SER A 486 -22.73 2.20 4.01
CA SER A 486 -23.53 2.99 4.95
C SER A 486 -24.20 4.17 4.23
N PRO A 487 -25.30 3.94 3.47
CA PRO A 487 -26.03 5.01 2.80
C PRO A 487 -26.63 6.02 3.79
N PRO A 488 -26.74 7.31 3.43
CA PRO A 488 -26.35 7.89 2.13
C PRO A 488 -24.87 8.26 2.03
N HIS A 489 -24.11 8.14 3.13
CA HIS A 489 -22.76 8.71 3.22
C HIS A 489 -21.70 7.88 2.47
N PHE A 490 -21.81 6.55 2.50
CA PHE A 490 -20.95 5.67 1.71
C PHE A 490 -21.81 4.67 0.94
N GLU A 491 -21.70 4.72 -0.38
CA GLU A 491 -22.52 3.97 -1.33
C GLU A 491 -21.63 3.32 -2.38
N PRO A 492 -22.10 2.28 -3.10
CA PRO A 492 -21.33 1.65 -4.16
C PRO A 492 -20.79 2.60 -5.23
N SER A 493 -21.54 3.65 -5.57
CA SER A 493 -21.12 4.71 -6.49
C SER A 493 -19.85 5.43 -6.03
N HIS A 494 -19.68 5.65 -4.72
CA HIS A 494 -18.49 6.26 -4.15
C HIS A 494 -17.27 5.35 -4.30
N LEU A 495 -17.42 4.05 -4.03
CA LEU A 495 -16.35 3.06 -4.26
C LEU A 495 -15.97 3.00 -5.74
N LEU A 496 -16.95 2.94 -6.65
CA LEU A 496 -16.68 2.87 -8.09
C LEU A 496 -15.92 4.09 -8.59
N LYS A 497 -16.28 5.30 -8.12
CA LYS A 497 -15.52 6.54 -8.42
C LYS A 497 -14.07 6.42 -7.96
N LEU A 498 -13.84 5.89 -6.75
CA LEU A 498 -12.50 5.66 -6.23
C LEU A 498 -11.71 4.66 -7.09
N LEU A 499 -12.30 3.52 -7.43
CA LEU A 499 -11.63 2.49 -8.22
C LEU A 499 -11.29 2.95 -9.65
N ILE A 500 -12.15 3.79 -10.25
CA ILE A 500 -11.87 4.41 -11.55
C ILE A 500 -10.69 5.38 -11.43
N HIS A 501 -10.71 6.25 -10.41
CA HIS A 501 -9.63 7.21 -10.17
C HIS A 501 -8.28 6.52 -9.93
N LEU A 502 -8.30 5.37 -9.25
CA LEU A 502 -7.12 4.55 -9.02
C LEU A 502 -6.74 3.68 -10.22
N HIS A 503 -7.43 3.77 -11.36
CA HIS A 503 -7.20 2.96 -12.56
C HIS A 503 -7.27 1.44 -12.31
N ILE A 504 -8.11 1.03 -11.37
CA ILE A 504 -8.37 -0.39 -11.05
C ILE A 504 -9.45 -0.95 -11.96
N ILE A 505 -10.45 -0.12 -12.28
CA ILE A 505 -11.56 -0.47 -13.16
C ILE A 505 -11.72 0.57 -14.26
N ALA A 506 -12.24 0.14 -15.40
CA ALA A 506 -12.72 1.03 -16.46
C ALA A 506 -14.25 1.02 -16.47
N SER A 507 -14.86 2.16 -16.81
CA SER A 507 -16.30 2.22 -17.09
C SER A 507 -16.56 1.67 -18.49
N GLY A 508 -17.44 0.68 -18.61
CA GLY A 508 -17.89 0.11 -19.87
C GLY A 508 -19.20 0.73 -20.37
N GLU A 509 -19.73 0.18 -21.46
CA GLU A 509 -21.07 0.50 -21.97
C GLU A 509 -22.17 0.02 -21.00
N ASP A 510 -23.37 0.60 -21.10
CA ASP A 510 -24.57 0.17 -20.35
C ASP A 510 -24.43 0.08 -18.81
N GLY A 511 -23.53 0.88 -18.24
CA GLY A 511 -23.27 0.94 -16.80
C GLY A 511 -22.54 -0.30 -16.24
N ASP A 512 -21.85 -1.05 -17.10
CA ASP A 512 -20.90 -2.09 -16.69
C ASP A 512 -19.56 -1.48 -16.28
N TYR A 513 -18.81 -2.21 -15.46
CA TYR A 513 -17.44 -1.90 -15.05
C TYR A 513 -16.54 -3.08 -15.37
N PHE A 514 -15.38 -2.80 -15.96
CA PHE A 514 -14.37 -3.80 -16.31
C PHE A 514 -13.26 -3.84 -15.26
N ILE A 515 -12.89 -5.02 -14.79
CA ILE A 515 -11.76 -5.26 -13.90
C ILE A 515 -10.86 -6.37 -14.50
N PRO A 516 -9.59 -6.08 -14.89
CA PRO A 516 -8.73 -7.08 -15.52
C PRO A 516 -8.24 -8.15 -14.53
N CYS A 517 -8.03 -7.78 -13.27
CA CYS A 517 -7.43 -8.65 -12.25
C CYS A 517 -8.29 -9.86 -11.82
N VAL A 518 -9.54 -9.98 -12.31
CA VAL A 518 -10.38 -11.18 -12.08
C VAL A 518 -10.24 -12.22 -13.18
N LEU A 519 -9.71 -11.86 -14.35
CA LEU A 519 -9.59 -12.76 -15.48
C LEU A 519 -8.59 -13.90 -15.18
N GLU A 520 -8.74 -15.00 -15.89
CA GLU A 520 -7.79 -16.12 -15.89
C GLU A 520 -6.49 -15.75 -16.62
N SER A 521 -5.40 -16.43 -16.29
CA SER A 521 -4.12 -16.29 -17.01
C SER A 521 -4.12 -17.00 -18.36
N TYR A 522 -3.42 -16.42 -19.32
CA TYR A 522 -3.23 -16.98 -20.65
C TYR A 522 -2.27 -18.18 -20.62
N THR A 523 -2.78 -19.37 -20.91
CA THR A 523 -2.01 -20.62 -20.81
C THR A 523 -1.31 -21.02 -22.10
N GLU A 524 -1.84 -20.60 -23.24
CA GLU A 524 -1.39 -21.01 -24.56
C GLU A 524 -0.22 -20.12 -25.04
N PRO A 525 0.67 -20.62 -25.90
CA PRO A 525 1.61 -19.76 -26.59
C PRO A 525 0.81 -18.79 -27.49
N PRO A 526 1.23 -17.52 -27.63
CA PRO A 526 0.65 -16.65 -28.65
C PRO A 526 0.80 -17.36 -30.00
N GLU A 527 -0.30 -17.64 -30.68
CA GLU A 527 -0.21 -18.00 -32.08
C GLU A 527 0.24 -16.75 -32.83
N LEU A 528 1.49 -16.73 -33.32
CA LEU A 528 1.96 -15.70 -34.25
C LEU A 528 1.13 -15.81 -35.53
N GLN A 529 0.05 -15.04 -35.61
CA GLN A 529 -0.82 -15.01 -36.78
C GLN A 529 -0.59 -13.80 -37.69
N THR A 530 0.56 -13.11 -37.59
CA THR A 530 0.80 -11.91 -38.39
C THR A 530 2.13 -11.95 -39.15
N GLU A 531 2.12 -11.45 -40.39
CA GLU A 531 3.32 -11.20 -41.19
C GLU A 531 4.06 -9.92 -40.72
N THR A 532 3.44 -9.15 -39.81
CA THR A 532 3.96 -7.93 -39.20
C THR A 532 4.84 -8.19 -37.99
N LYS A 533 5.83 -7.32 -37.78
CA LYS A 533 6.67 -7.38 -36.57
C LYS A 533 5.93 -6.70 -35.43
N PRO A 534 5.76 -7.35 -34.27
CA PRO A 534 5.09 -6.75 -33.13
C PRO A 534 5.90 -5.57 -32.56
N LEU A 535 5.20 -4.63 -31.94
CA LEU A 535 5.80 -3.56 -31.14
C LEU A 535 6.05 -4.08 -29.72
N LEU A 536 7.28 -3.97 -29.24
CA LEU A 536 7.66 -4.43 -27.91
C LEU A 536 7.94 -3.23 -27.00
N ILE A 537 7.21 -3.15 -25.88
CA ILE A 537 7.52 -2.21 -24.79
C ILE A 537 8.40 -2.93 -23.78
N VAL A 538 9.61 -2.42 -23.63
CA VAL A 538 10.62 -2.88 -22.67
C VAL A 538 10.90 -1.78 -21.66
N TRP A 539 11.03 -2.15 -20.38
CA TRP A 539 11.46 -1.21 -19.35
C TRP A 539 12.99 -1.20 -19.33
N GLN A 540 13.61 -0.02 -19.30
CA GLN A 540 15.06 0.10 -19.31
C GLN A 540 15.54 1.05 -18.20
N ASP A 541 16.52 0.60 -17.43
CA ASP A 541 17.41 1.45 -16.64
C ASP A 541 18.85 1.07 -17.02
N LYS A 542 19.36 1.71 -18.09
CA LYS A 542 20.57 1.34 -18.87
C LYS A 542 20.58 -0.09 -19.44
N ASN A 543 19.74 -0.99 -18.94
CA ASN A 543 19.51 -2.36 -19.37
C ASN A 543 18.01 -2.73 -19.20
N THR A 544 17.52 -3.73 -19.94
CA THR A 544 16.11 -4.17 -19.84
C THR A 544 15.74 -4.75 -18.47
N VAL A 545 14.72 -4.25 -17.80
CA VAL A 545 14.16 -4.85 -16.57
C VAL A 545 12.80 -5.50 -16.84
N PRO A 546 12.38 -6.51 -16.06
CA PRO A 546 11.04 -7.07 -16.14
C PRO A 546 9.94 -6.01 -16.05
N VAL A 547 8.76 -6.38 -16.56
CA VAL A 547 7.55 -5.57 -16.48
C VAL A 547 7.22 -5.31 -15.00
N PRO A 548 7.09 -4.04 -14.59
CA PRO A 548 6.70 -3.69 -13.23
C PRO A 548 5.34 -4.27 -12.85
N GLN A 549 5.20 -4.59 -11.57
CA GLN A 549 3.98 -5.16 -11.02
C GLN A 549 2.80 -4.19 -11.19
N GLY A 550 1.65 -4.72 -11.64
CA GLY A 550 0.45 -3.92 -11.89
C GLY A 550 0.49 -3.07 -13.17
N MET A 551 1.60 -3.04 -13.90
CA MET A 551 1.75 -2.20 -15.10
C MET A 551 0.83 -2.63 -16.25
N PHE A 552 0.70 -3.93 -16.49
CA PHE A 552 -0.19 -4.44 -17.53
C PHE A 552 -1.67 -4.08 -17.30
N PRO A 553 -2.30 -4.38 -16.14
CA PRO A 553 -3.67 -3.96 -15.91
C PRO A 553 -3.83 -2.44 -15.95
N LEU A 554 -2.86 -1.66 -15.43
CA LEU A 554 -2.87 -0.19 -15.51
C LEU A 554 -2.90 0.31 -16.96
N LEU A 555 -2.04 -0.23 -17.81
CA LEU A 555 -1.99 0.10 -19.25
C LEU A 555 -3.35 -0.16 -19.91
N ILE A 556 -3.94 -1.33 -19.67
CA ILE A 556 -5.25 -1.70 -20.23
C ILE A 556 -6.35 -0.75 -19.78
N ILE A 557 -6.44 -0.46 -18.48
CA ILE A 557 -7.45 0.45 -17.95
C ILE A 557 -7.27 1.86 -18.51
N ASN A 558 -6.03 2.33 -18.68
CA ASN A 558 -5.74 3.63 -19.29
C ASN A 558 -6.16 3.69 -20.76
N LEU A 559 -5.87 2.65 -21.54
CA LEU A 559 -6.31 2.58 -22.94
C LEU A 559 -7.84 2.60 -23.05
N LEU A 560 -8.54 1.82 -22.22
CA LEU A 560 -10.01 1.79 -22.20
C LEU A 560 -10.65 3.09 -21.67
N SER A 561 -9.93 3.82 -20.82
CA SER A 561 -10.40 5.10 -20.28
C SER A 561 -10.06 6.28 -21.19
N HIS A 562 -9.25 6.05 -22.23
CA HIS A 562 -8.86 7.08 -23.18
C HIS A 562 -10.06 7.53 -24.01
N LYS A 563 -10.29 8.84 -24.02
CA LYS A 563 -11.34 9.49 -24.79
C LYS A 563 -10.70 10.54 -25.68
N ASP A 564 -10.73 10.30 -26.98
CA ASP A 564 -10.24 11.23 -27.99
C ASP A 564 -11.25 11.30 -29.14
N ASP A 565 -11.43 12.50 -29.73
CA ASP A 565 -12.40 12.73 -30.81
C ASP A 565 -12.07 11.98 -32.11
N TYR A 566 -10.83 11.50 -32.22
CA TYR A 566 -10.28 10.79 -33.37
C TYR A 566 -9.91 9.35 -33.05
N CYS A 567 -9.94 8.91 -31.78
CA CYS A 567 -9.59 7.56 -31.37
C CYS A 567 -10.50 7.04 -30.25
N THR A 568 -11.14 5.89 -30.46
CA THR A 568 -11.87 5.19 -29.40
C THR A 568 -11.33 3.77 -29.23
N VAL A 569 -11.24 3.32 -27.98
CA VAL A 569 -10.77 1.98 -27.63
C VAL A 569 -11.88 1.23 -26.92
N ASP A 570 -12.27 0.08 -27.46
CA ASP A 570 -13.34 -0.75 -26.91
C ASP A 570 -12.93 -2.23 -26.95
N PHE A 571 -13.72 -3.10 -26.30
CA PHE A 571 -13.59 -4.53 -26.53
C PHE A 571 -14.25 -4.95 -27.85
N PRO A 572 -13.77 -6.04 -28.48
CA PRO A 572 -14.52 -6.76 -29.50
C PRO A 572 -15.94 -7.11 -28.99
N GLN A 573 -16.97 -6.81 -29.78
CA GLN A 573 -18.38 -6.95 -29.34
C GLN A 573 -18.73 -8.38 -28.90
N SER A 574 -19.43 -8.48 -27.77
CA SER A 574 -19.65 -9.67 -26.95
C SER A 574 -20.74 -10.65 -27.43
N ASN A 575 -21.19 -10.59 -28.68
CA ASN A 575 -22.18 -11.57 -29.18
C ASN A 575 -21.54 -12.90 -29.63
N ILE A 576 -20.25 -13.07 -29.41
CA ILE A 576 -19.53 -14.32 -29.61
C ILE A 576 -19.12 -14.82 -28.21
N PRO A 577 -19.82 -15.83 -27.65
CA PRO A 577 -19.35 -16.57 -26.48
C PRO A 577 -17.94 -17.13 -26.75
N PRO A 578 -17.17 -17.49 -25.71
CA PRO A 578 -15.71 -17.61 -25.78
C PRO A 578 -15.34 -18.55 -26.93
N LEU A 579 -14.23 -18.31 -27.64
CA LEU A 579 -13.73 -19.09 -28.79
C LEU A 579 -14.04 -18.51 -30.19
N ASP A 580 -14.00 -17.19 -30.41
CA ASP A 580 -13.29 -16.81 -31.64
C ASP A 580 -11.80 -16.89 -31.28
N PRO A 581 -11.05 -17.91 -31.75
CA PRO A 581 -9.64 -18.11 -31.39
C PRO A 581 -8.77 -16.88 -31.71
N GLN A 582 -9.31 -15.92 -32.46
CA GLN A 582 -8.65 -14.67 -32.80
C GLN A 582 -8.55 -13.65 -31.64
N TYR A 583 -9.38 -13.69 -30.58
CA TYR A 583 -9.37 -12.65 -29.54
C TYR A 583 -9.05 -13.17 -28.13
N TYR A 584 -8.08 -12.52 -27.49
CA TYR A 584 -7.65 -12.80 -26.12
C TYR A 584 -8.47 -12.03 -25.09
N LYS A 585 -8.87 -12.70 -24.01
CA LYS A 585 -9.51 -12.09 -22.84
C LYS A 585 -9.04 -12.71 -21.53
N TYR A 586 -7.77 -12.50 -21.25
CA TYR A 586 -7.05 -13.04 -20.11
C TYR A 586 -6.40 -11.92 -19.29
N ARG A 587 -5.96 -12.23 -18.07
CA ARG A 587 -5.33 -11.29 -17.14
C ARG A 587 -4.05 -10.67 -17.69
N ASP A 588 -3.31 -11.43 -18.49
CA ASP A 588 -2.00 -11.11 -19.07
C ASP A 588 -2.01 -11.11 -20.60
N ALA A 589 -3.18 -11.28 -21.24
CA ALA A 589 -3.34 -11.17 -22.69
C ALA A 589 -4.74 -10.65 -23.05
N LEU A 590 -4.85 -9.49 -23.69
CA LEU A 590 -6.12 -8.85 -24.04
C LEU A 590 -6.13 -8.38 -25.47
N SER A 591 -7.29 -8.48 -26.11
CA SER A 591 -7.54 -7.92 -27.44
C SER A 591 -8.53 -6.76 -27.36
N LEU A 592 -8.15 -5.63 -27.97
CA LEU A 592 -8.91 -4.40 -27.99
C LEU A 592 -9.20 -3.98 -29.44
N TRP A 593 -10.36 -3.41 -29.68
CA TRP A 593 -10.65 -2.68 -30.91
C TRP A 593 -10.25 -1.22 -30.76
N ILE A 594 -9.43 -0.75 -31.69
CA ILE A 594 -9.09 0.67 -31.81
C ILE A 594 -9.79 1.21 -33.05
N LYS A 595 -10.65 2.22 -32.86
CA LYS A 595 -11.32 2.93 -33.97
C LYS A 595 -10.65 4.28 -34.15
N ILE A 596 -10.06 4.52 -35.32
CA ILE A 596 -9.35 5.77 -35.64
C ILE A 596 -10.08 6.51 -36.76
N LYS A 597 -10.28 7.81 -36.59
CA LYS A 597 -10.91 8.71 -37.55
C LYS A 597 -9.86 9.52 -38.33
N ILE A 598 -9.50 9.04 -39.51
CA ILE A 598 -8.61 9.79 -40.43
C ILE A 598 -9.45 10.58 -41.45
N ARG A 599 -10.40 9.90 -42.10
CA ARG A 599 -11.42 10.47 -43.01
C ARG A 599 -12.76 9.77 -42.85
N VAL A 600 -12.69 8.45 -42.68
CA VAL A 600 -13.77 7.55 -42.24
C VAL A 600 -13.25 6.82 -41.01
N TRP A 601 -14.15 6.40 -40.10
CA TRP A 601 -13.79 5.53 -39.00
C TRP A 601 -13.26 4.20 -39.52
N LYS A 602 -12.01 3.89 -39.19
CA LYS A 602 -11.39 2.58 -39.44
C LYS A 602 -11.21 1.85 -38.12
N ARG A 603 -11.45 0.54 -38.12
CA ARG A 603 -11.31 -0.32 -36.94
C ARG A 603 -10.11 -1.23 -37.11
N TYR A 604 -9.32 -1.34 -36.06
CA TYR A 604 -8.14 -2.18 -35.93
C TYR A 604 -8.29 -3.09 -34.72
N THR A 605 -7.61 -4.23 -34.71
CA THR A 605 -7.57 -5.15 -33.57
C THR A 605 -6.16 -5.17 -33.02
N LEU A 606 -6.02 -4.73 -31.78
CA LEU A 606 -4.76 -4.72 -31.06
C LEU A 606 -4.74 -5.86 -30.04
N HIS A 607 -3.81 -6.80 -30.21
CA HIS A 607 -3.49 -7.82 -29.22
C HIS A 607 -2.36 -7.30 -28.32
N ILE A 608 -2.56 -7.37 -27.01
CA ILE A 608 -1.61 -6.89 -26.01
C ILE A 608 -1.31 -8.05 -25.06
N ILE A 609 -0.05 -8.47 -24.99
CA ILE A 609 0.38 -9.66 -24.22
C ILE A 609 1.51 -9.29 -23.27
N ASN A 610 1.38 -9.63 -22.00
CA ASN A 610 2.43 -9.47 -21.00
C ASN A 610 3.30 -10.73 -20.95
N HIS A 611 4.52 -10.62 -21.47
CA HIS A 611 5.53 -11.68 -21.42
C HIS A 611 6.39 -11.64 -20.16
N TYR A 612 6.05 -10.80 -19.17
CA TYR A 612 6.80 -10.50 -17.94
C TYR A 612 8.16 -9.83 -18.14
N THR A 613 8.83 -10.11 -19.25
CA THR A 613 10.07 -9.44 -19.66
C THR A 613 9.80 -8.18 -20.48
N HIS A 614 8.65 -8.13 -21.14
CA HIS A 614 8.19 -7.04 -21.99
C HIS A 614 6.66 -7.14 -22.17
N ILE A 615 6.05 -6.07 -22.68
CA ILE A 615 4.67 -6.09 -23.17
C ILE A 615 4.72 -6.05 -24.70
N GLU A 616 4.12 -7.05 -25.33
CA GLU A 616 3.99 -7.16 -26.77
C GLU A 616 2.67 -6.54 -27.23
N PHE A 617 2.72 -5.79 -28.33
CA PHE A 617 1.60 -5.21 -29.05
C PHE A 617 1.64 -5.75 -30.47
N ASP A 618 0.68 -6.60 -30.83
CA ASP A 618 0.52 -7.15 -32.17
C ASP A 618 -0.78 -6.63 -32.79
N ASP A 619 -0.75 -6.33 -34.08
CA ASP A 619 -1.90 -5.84 -34.84
C ASP A 619 -2.23 -6.86 -35.93
N SER A 620 -3.45 -7.39 -35.91
CA SER A 620 -3.95 -8.24 -37.01
C SER A 620 -4.42 -7.44 -38.23
N ALA A 621 -4.19 -6.12 -38.27
CA ALA A 621 -4.65 -5.22 -39.33
C ALA A 621 -3.54 -4.36 -39.96
N PHE A 622 -2.58 -5.03 -40.60
CA PHE A 622 -1.75 -4.40 -41.65
C PHE A 622 -1.94 -5.09 -43.01
N PHE A 623 -3.18 -5.10 -43.53
CA PHE A 623 -3.44 -5.26 -44.97
C PHE A 623 -4.70 -4.50 -45.42
#